data_AF-C7H6I9-F1
#
_entry.id   AF-C7H6I9-F1
#
_cell.length_a   1.000
_cell.length_b   1.000
_cell.length_c   1.000
_cell.angle_alpha   90.00
_cell.angle_beta   90.00
_cell.angle_gamma   90.00
#
_symmetry.space_group_name_H-M   'P 1'
#
loop_
_entity.id
_entity.type
_entity.pdbx_description
1 polymer ?
#
loop_
_entity_poly.entity_id
_entity_poly.type
_entity_poly.pdbx_seq_one_letter_code
_entity_poly.pdbx_strand_id
1 'polypeptide(L)'
;MANFDLTNLAVKMICPNNVVKTDDTDLPSVLVYIPKFKNSDVLTGGNDSTHPAFIVNGVEIPGFYYGKYQAKVYNSVAYSLPGEDPTASINFDTARARCEAKGAGWHLSTNAEWAAIALWCKKNGFLPYGNNNYGKDSRESNYKAVPSYYESNKIARVATGTGPISWSHDKTMAGIWDLNGNVWEWQGGIRLVWGELQILANNDAADPDNPQNATSTCWKAINAADGALVDPESKTTDSSAHVSGKTVKLDYVNNKWTYSTSITNAKDESRSCAFYQVTADSSIGDAAKVMLRALALLPDSDVTTDVYEGDYMWWNNGVAERCVYRGGSWGDGASAGVFSLYGLNSRSYAYTYIGFRAAYIPEIR
;
A
#
# COMPACT_ATOMS: atom_id res chain seq x y z
N MET A 1 -18.60 16.40 34.92
CA MET A 1 -18.70 14.94 34.67
C MET A 1 -17.58 14.57 33.71
N ALA A 2 -16.72 13.63 34.08
CA ALA A 2 -15.73 13.10 33.14
C ALA A 2 -16.49 12.36 32.04
N ASN A 3 -16.46 12.89 30.82
CA ASN A 3 -17.04 12.23 29.66
C ASN A 3 -16.05 11.12 29.24
N PHE A 4 -16.09 9.98 29.93
CA PHE A 4 -15.30 8.83 29.54
C PHE A 4 -15.86 8.32 28.22
N ASP A 5 -15.06 8.39 27.15
CA ASP A 5 -15.32 7.63 25.94
C ASP A 5 -15.11 6.14 26.28
N LEU A 6 -16.20 5.51 26.73
CA LEU A 6 -16.21 4.12 27.20
C LEU A 6 -15.79 3.16 26.08
N THR A 7 -16.08 3.48 24.82
CA THR A 7 -15.72 2.67 23.65
C THR A 7 -14.21 2.70 23.43
N ASN A 8 -13.59 3.88 23.42
CA ASN A 8 -12.14 4.00 23.27
C ASN A 8 -11.40 3.43 24.49
N LEU A 9 -11.94 3.61 25.71
CA LEU A 9 -11.38 2.98 26.91
C LEU A 9 -11.42 1.45 26.81
N ALA A 10 -12.54 0.86 26.39
CA ALA A 10 -12.68 -0.59 26.21
C ALA A 10 -11.66 -1.15 25.22
N VAL A 11 -11.48 -0.48 24.07
CA VAL A 11 -10.48 -0.88 23.08
C VAL A 11 -9.06 -0.77 23.66
N LYS A 12 -8.72 0.33 24.32
CA LYS A 12 -7.38 0.52 24.92
C LYS A 12 -7.05 -0.46 26.04
N MET A 13 -8.05 -0.95 26.78
CA MET A 13 -7.81 -1.98 27.81
C MET A 13 -7.33 -3.32 27.22
N ILE A 14 -7.71 -3.63 25.99
CA ILE A 14 -7.36 -4.90 25.32
C ILE A 14 -6.21 -4.68 24.33
N CYS A 15 -6.20 -3.53 23.64
CA CYS A 15 -5.28 -3.16 22.59
C CYS A 15 -4.75 -1.72 22.83
N PRO A 16 -3.75 -1.53 23.70
CA PRO A 16 -3.34 -0.19 24.18
C PRO A 16 -2.84 0.78 23.11
N ASN A 17 -2.29 0.28 22.01
CA ASN A 17 -1.83 1.07 20.85
C ASN A 17 -2.94 1.30 19.79
N ASN A 18 -4.18 0.84 20.04
CA ASN A 18 -5.32 1.19 19.22
C ASN A 18 -6.05 2.42 19.76
N VAL A 19 -6.71 3.13 18.85
CA VAL A 19 -7.65 4.21 19.17
C VAL A 19 -8.95 4.01 18.42
N VAL A 20 -10.04 4.42 19.03
CA VAL A 20 -11.33 4.58 18.37
C VAL A 20 -11.53 6.06 18.05
N LYS A 21 -11.84 6.37 16.81
CA LYS A 21 -12.23 7.71 16.37
C LYS A 21 -13.62 7.65 15.76
N THR A 22 -14.56 8.36 16.36
CA THR A 22 -15.87 8.64 15.79
C THR A 22 -15.76 9.89 14.92
N ASP A 23 -16.36 9.85 13.74
CA ASP A 23 -16.55 11.04 12.92
C ASP A 23 -17.92 11.68 13.18
N ASP A 24 -18.24 12.74 12.43
CA ASP A 24 -19.46 13.53 12.58
C ASP A 24 -20.77 12.75 12.29
N THR A 25 -20.67 11.49 11.87
CA THR A 25 -21.81 10.58 11.65
C THR A 25 -22.01 9.56 12.79
N ASP A 26 -21.28 9.72 13.90
CA ASP A 26 -21.28 8.85 15.09
C ASP A 26 -20.82 7.40 14.86
N LEU A 27 -20.23 7.10 13.70
CA LEU A 27 -19.68 5.78 13.41
C LEU A 27 -18.17 5.71 13.72
N PRO A 28 -17.71 4.66 14.44
CA PRO A 28 -16.31 4.55 14.84
C PRO A 28 -15.43 3.95 13.72
N SER A 29 -14.17 4.35 13.71
CA SER A 29 -13.07 3.62 13.08
C SER A 29 -12.08 3.19 14.15
N VAL A 30 -11.66 1.92 14.11
CA VAL A 30 -10.57 1.39 14.93
C VAL A 30 -9.26 1.53 14.17
N LEU A 31 -8.28 2.19 14.78
CA LEU A 31 -7.00 2.51 14.17
C LEU A 31 -5.83 1.97 14.98
N VAL A 32 -4.72 1.71 14.30
CA VAL A 32 -3.43 1.29 14.88
C VAL A 32 -2.46 2.45 14.71
N TYR A 33 -1.79 2.87 15.79
CA TYR A 33 -0.76 3.90 15.69
C TYR A 33 0.58 3.30 15.26
N ILE A 34 1.18 3.85 14.22
CA ILE A 34 2.51 3.49 13.72
C ILE A 34 3.49 4.62 14.07
N PRO A 35 4.43 4.40 15.00
CA PRO A 35 5.39 5.43 15.40
C PRO A 35 6.45 5.65 14.32
N LYS A 36 6.95 6.89 14.23
CA LYS A 36 8.05 7.26 13.32
C LYS A 36 9.29 6.41 13.54
N PHE A 37 9.94 6.05 12.44
CA PHE A 37 11.26 5.42 12.40
C PHE A 37 12.06 5.90 11.17
N LYS A 38 13.35 5.55 11.15
CA LYS A 38 14.29 5.83 10.06
C LYS A 38 14.39 4.66 9.07
N ASN A 39 14.89 4.91 7.87
CA ASN A 39 15.15 3.84 6.90
C ASN A 39 16.14 2.80 7.46
N SER A 40 17.17 3.21 8.20
CA SER A 40 18.14 2.34 8.86
C SER A 40 17.54 1.42 9.94
N ASP A 41 16.38 1.76 10.50
CA ASP A 41 15.70 0.92 11.49
C ASP A 41 15.10 -0.33 10.85
N VAL A 42 14.70 -0.27 9.57
CA VAL A 42 13.92 -1.33 8.89
C VAL A 42 14.61 -1.95 7.66
N LEU A 43 15.61 -1.31 7.07
CA LEU A 43 16.30 -1.78 5.86
C LEU A 43 17.78 -2.11 6.10
N THR A 44 18.26 -3.21 5.52
CA THR A 44 19.70 -3.48 5.43
C THR A 44 20.35 -2.49 4.45
N GLY A 45 21.26 -1.67 4.95
CA GLY A 45 21.86 -0.58 4.17
C GLY A 45 20.96 0.65 3.99
N GLY A 46 19.89 0.77 4.80
CA GLY A 46 19.11 1.99 4.90
C GLY A 46 19.93 3.15 5.47
N ASN A 47 19.60 4.38 5.09
CA ASN A 47 20.24 5.59 5.61
C ASN A 47 19.54 6.09 6.90
N ASP A 48 20.15 7.04 7.59
CA ASP A 48 19.60 7.63 8.82
C ASP A 48 18.50 8.68 8.59
N SER A 49 17.98 8.78 7.35
CA SER A 49 16.86 9.67 7.04
C SER A 49 15.56 9.07 7.58
N THR A 50 14.65 9.95 7.99
CA THR A 50 13.27 9.61 8.34
C THR A 50 12.60 8.89 7.17
N HIS A 51 11.87 7.82 7.47
CA HIS A 51 11.15 7.06 6.44
C HIS A 51 10.07 7.94 5.78
N PRO A 52 9.87 7.86 4.44
CA PRO A 52 8.96 8.75 3.70
C PRO A 52 7.54 8.87 4.27
N ALA A 53 7.00 7.80 4.84
CA ALA A 53 5.68 7.77 5.49
C ALA A 53 5.48 8.84 6.58
N PHE A 54 6.58 9.28 7.20
CA PHE A 54 6.54 10.21 8.33
C PHE A 54 6.93 11.63 7.94
N ILE A 55 6.88 11.98 6.66
CA ILE A 55 7.12 13.33 6.16
C ILE A 55 5.94 13.73 5.28
N VAL A 56 5.19 14.75 5.69
CA VAL A 56 4.05 15.30 4.97
C VAL A 56 4.27 16.78 4.75
N ASN A 57 4.17 17.24 3.50
CA ASN A 57 4.42 18.63 3.08
C ASN A 57 5.78 19.14 3.57
N GLY A 58 6.80 18.27 3.57
CA GLY A 58 8.14 18.57 4.07
C GLY A 58 8.29 18.64 5.59
N VAL A 59 7.24 18.33 6.36
CA VAL A 59 7.25 18.33 7.83
C VAL A 59 7.28 16.89 8.36
N GLU A 60 8.19 16.61 9.29
CA GLU A 60 8.19 15.32 9.98
C GLU A 60 7.04 15.21 10.99
N ILE A 61 6.28 14.11 10.93
CA ILE A 61 5.23 13.76 11.89
C ILE A 61 5.72 12.72 12.90
N PRO A 62 5.16 12.65 14.13
CA PRO A 62 5.58 11.66 15.13
C PRO A 62 5.17 10.22 14.79
N GLY A 63 4.23 10.05 13.86
CA GLY A 63 3.65 8.78 13.45
C GLY A 63 2.31 9.04 12.74
N PHE A 64 1.66 7.97 12.29
CA PHE A 64 0.34 8.04 11.67
C PHE A 64 -0.57 6.96 12.23
N TYR A 65 -1.88 7.12 12.04
CA TYR A 65 -2.87 6.10 12.38
C TYR A 65 -3.32 5.38 11.13
N TYR A 66 -3.32 4.05 11.17
CA TYR A 66 -3.70 3.21 10.04
C TYR A 66 -4.97 2.43 10.36
N GLY A 67 -5.86 2.27 9.39
CA GLY A 67 -7.06 1.43 9.52
C GLY A 67 -6.70 0.03 9.96
N LYS A 68 -7.18 -0.37 11.15
CA LYS A 68 -6.96 -1.72 11.69
C LYS A 68 -7.50 -2.81 10.77
N TYR A 69 -8.59 -2.52 10.07
CA TYR A 69 -9.31 -3.43 9.19
C TYR A 69 -9.46 -2.81 7.79
N GLN A 70 -9.69 -3.66 6.79
CA GLN A 70 -10.12 -3.21 5.46
C GLN A 70 -11.44 -2.42 5.58
N ALA A 71 -11.62 -1.39 4.74
CA ALA A 71 -12.73 -0.46 4.93
C ALA A 71 -14.09 -1.07 4.58
N LYS A 72 -15.10 -0.73 5.39
CA LYS A 72 -16.52 -0.82 5.06
C LYS A 72 -17.07 0.57 4.80
N VAL A 73 -17.84 0.74 3.73
CA VAL A 73 -18.50 2.00 3.42
C VAL A 73 -19.93 2.00 3.97
N TYR A 74 -20.24 3.01 4.79
CA TYR A 74 -21.60 3.37 5.18
C TYR A 74 -21.85 4.82 4.78
N ASN A 75 -23.03 5.11 4.21
CA ASN A 75 -23.43 6.48 3.86
C ASN A 75 -22.34 7.29 3.15
N SER A 76 -21.65 6.68 2.17
CA SER A 76 -20.58 7.34 1.41
C SER A 76 -19.29 7.66 2.17
N VAL A 77 -19.08 7.10 3.35
CA VAL A 77 -17.91 7.29 4.21
C VAL A 77 -17.25 5.95 4.54
N ALA A 78 -15.91 5.90 4.61
CA ALA A 78 -15.15 4.70 4.92
C ALA A 78 -14.96 4.48 6.45
N TYR A 79 -15.10 3.24 6.90
CA TYR A 79 -14.92 2.87 8.31
C TYR A 79 -14.04 1.63 8.45
N SER A 80 -13.15 1.65 9.43
CA SER A 80 -12.33 0.50 9.82
C SER A 80 -13.01 -0.22 10.97
N LEU A 81 -13.80 -1.24 10.64
CA LEU A 81 -14.65 -1.99 11.59
C LEU A 81 -14.36 -3.50 11.51
N PRO A 82 -14.41 -4.22 12.65
CA PRO A 82 -14.28 -5.68 12.67
C PRO A 82 -15.56 -6.37 12.21
N GLY A 83 -15.44 -7.56 11.63
CA GLY A 83 -16.58 -8.43 11.33
C GLY A 83 -17.39 -8.00 10.10
N GLU A 84 -16.90 -7.07 9.30
CA GLU A 84 -17.59 -6.54 8.13
C GLU A 84 -17.20 -7.27 6.85
N ASP A 85 -18.11 -7.39 5.89
CA ASP A 85 -17.73 -7.68 4.50
C ASP A 85 -17.05 -6.45 3.91
N PRO A 86 -15.72 -6.42 3.68
CA PRO A 86 -15.04 -5.20 3.26
C PRO A 86 -15.62 -4.70 1.93
N THR A 87 -15.73 -3.39 1.80
CA THR A 87 -16.22 -2.79 0.55
C THR A 87 -15.23 -3.08 -0.57
N ALA A 88 -15.73 -3.77 -1.58
CA ALA A 88 -15.02 -4.05 -2.83
C ALA A 88 -15.78 -3.45 -4.03
N SER A 89 -15.31 -3.72 -5.25
CA SER A 89 -15.88 -3.17 -6.49
C SER A 89 -15.88 -1.64 -6.51
N ILE A 90 -14.77 -1.07 -6.06
CA ILE A 90 -14.59 0.38 -5.96
C ILE A 90 -13.34 0.80 -6.75
N ASN A 91 -13.42 1.95 -7.42
CA ASN A 91 -12.30 2.52 -8.16
C ASN A 91 -11.47 3.47 -7.27
N PHE A 92 -10.28 3.86 -7.73
CA PHE A 92 -9.32 4.64 -6.95
C PHE A 92 -9.89 5.97 -6.47
N ASP A 93 -10.47 6.76 -7.37
CA ASP A 93 -10.97 8.10 -7.03
C ASP A 93 -12.17 8.05 -6.07
N THR A 94 -13.04 7.03 -6.21
CA THR A 94 -14.15 6.83 -5.27
C THR A 94 -13.61 6.39 -3.91
N ALA A 95 -12.69 5.42 -3.85
CA ALA A 95 -12.07 4.97 -2.61
C ALA A 95 -11.42 6.13 -1.84
N ARG A 96 -10.67 6.99 -2.54
CA ARG A 96 -10.09 8.20 -1.97
C ARG A 96 -11.14 9.13 -1.40
N ALA A 97 -12.18 9.45 -2.17
CA ALA A 97 -13.26 10.30 -1.71
C ALA A 97 -14.01 9.74 -0.49
N ARG A 98 -14.16 8.40 -0.37
CA ARG A 98 -14.78 7.78 0.82
C ARG A 98 -13.94 7.95 2.08
N CYS A 99 -12.62 7.94 1.97
CA CYS A 99 -11.73 8.17 3.10
C CYS A 99 -11.72 9.65 3.51
N GLU A 100 -11.57 10.55 2.54
CA GLU A 100 -11.54 12.01 2.76
C GLU A 100 -12.88 12.55 3.30
N ALA A 101 -14.00 11.89 2.99
CA ALA A 101 -15.32 12.25 3.52
C ALA A 101 -15.43 12.17 5.05
N LYS A 102 -14.47 11.56 5.74
CA LYS A 102 -14.38 11.55 7.21
C LYS A 102 -13.88 12.87 7.81
N GLY A 103 -13.41 13.79 6.97
CA GLY A 103 -12.91 15.10 7.37
C GLY A 103 -11.39 15.18 7.47
N ALA A 104 -10.92 16.31 7.99
CA ALA A 104 -9.51 16.69 8.04
C ALA A 104 -8.59 15.57 8.56
N GLY A 105 -7.46 15.39 7.86
CA GLY A 105 -6.43 14.40 8.18
C GLY A 105 -6.75 12.96 7.81
N TRP A 106 -7.99 12.63 7.42
CA TRP A 106 -8.32 11.31 6.88
C TRP A 106 -8.04 11.23 5.37
N HIS A 107 -7.43 10.12 4.96
CA HIS A 107 -7.03 9.89 3.58
C HIS A 107 -7.07 8.40 3.24
N LEU A 108 -7.04 8.10 1.95
CA LEU A 108 -6.74 6.74 1.48
C LEU A 108 -5.31 6.39 1.91
N SER A 109 -5.10 5.17 2.43
CA SER A 109 -3.76 4.70 2.78
C SER A 109 -2.79 4.92 1.63
N THR A 110 -1.58 5.40 1.94
CA THR A 110 -0.59 5.71 0.92
C THR A 110 0.41 4.57 0.73
N ASN A 111 1.06 4.53 -0.43
CA ASN A 111 2.15 3.56 -0.65
C ASN A 111 3.29 3.75 0.36
N ALA A 112 3.57 4.97 0.80
CA ALA A 112 4.60 5.24 1.79
C ALA A 112 4.23 4.60 3.15
N GLU A 113 2.98 4.73 3.59
CA GLU A 113 2.47 4.12 4.82
C GLU A 113 2.45 2.59 4.74
N TRP A 114 1.96 2.04 3.62
CA TRP A 114 1.98 0.61 3.37
C TRP A 114 3.41 0.07 3.41
N ALA A 115 4.35 0.76 2.75
CA ALA A 115 5.76 0.36 2.74
C ALA A 115 6.37 0.40 4.15
N ALA A 116 6.07 1.42 4.95
CA ALA A 116 6.51 1.49 6.34
C ALA A 116 6.08 0.24 7.13
N ILE A 117 4.82 -0.15 7.00
CA ILE A 117 4.27 -1.33 7.67
C ILE A 117 4.91 -2.62 7.15
N ALA A 118 5.03 -2.78 5.83
CA ALA A 118 5.63 -3.96 5.20
C ALA A 118 7.09 -4.16 5.62
N LEU A 119 7.88 -3.08 5.62
CA LEU A 119 9.29 -3.09 6.03
C LEU A 119 9.43 -3.38 7.53
N TRP A 120 8.56 -2.81 8.37
CA TRP A 120 8.52 -3.11 9.79
C TRP A 120 8.24 -4.61 10.05
N CYS A 121 7.26 -5.19 9.34
CA CYS A 121 6.96 -6.62 9.40
C CYS A 121 8.20 -7.47 9.08
N LYS A 122 8.85 -7.19 7.93
CA LYS A 122 10.09 -7.87 7.52
C LYS A 122 11.18 -7.75 8.58
N LYS A 123 11.43 -6.54 9.10
CA LYS A 123 12.47 -6.29 10.09
C LYS A 123 12.25 -7.10 11.38
N ASN A 124 11.00 -7.27 11.79
CA ASN A 124 10.62 -8.05 12.97
C ASN A 124 10.53 -9.57 12.69
N GLY A 125 10.93 -10.02 11.49
CA GLY A 125 11.03 -11.43 11.15
C GLY A 125 9.68 -12.09 10.89
N PHE A 126 8.67 -11.33 10.46
CA PHE A 126 7.36 -11.88 10.21
C PHE A 126 6.59 -11.14 9.13
N LEU A 127 6.00 -11.88 8.19
CA LEU A 127 5.02 -11.37 7.24
C LEU A 127 3.64 -11.95 7.58
N PRO A 128 2.58 -11.12 7.65
CA PRO A 128 1.25 -11.61 8.00
C PRO A 128 0.74 -12.61 6.99
N TYR A 129 0.08 -13.64 7.52
CA TYR A 129 -0.74 -14.55 6.73
C TYR A 129 -2.04 -13.83 6.40
N GLY A 130 -2.89 -14.46 5.59
CA GLY A 130 -4.24 -13.94 5.45
C GLY A 130 -5.11 -14.76 4.53
N ASN A 131 -6.29 -14.25 4.22
CA ASN A 131 -7.19 -14.92 3.30
C ASN A 131 -6.66 -14.80 1.87
N ASN A 132 -5.70 -15.63 1.46
CA ASN A 132 -5.19 -15.69 0.09
C ASN A 132 -5.52 -17.01 -0.62
N ASN A 133 -6.31 -17.89 0.02
CA ASN A 133 -6.77 -19.15 -0.53
C ASN A 133 -8.19 -19.50 -0.06
N TYR A 134 -9.14 -18.66 -0.45
CA TYR A 134 -10.59 -18.88 -0.31
C TYR A 134 -11.06 -19.20 1.12
N GLY A 135 -10.83 -18.28 2.07
CA GLY A 135 -11.22 -18.40 3.49
C GLY A 135 -10.09 -18.84 4.43
N LYS A 136 -8.87 -18.95 3.92
CA LYS A 136 -7.65 -19.31 4.65
C LYS A 136 -6.40 -18.79 3.95
N ASP A 137 -5.25 -18.91 4.60
CA ASP A 137 -3.95 -18.78 3.96
C ASP A 137 -3.59 -20.06 3.19
N SER A 138 -2.85 -19.93 2.09
CA SER A 138 -2.36 -21.03 1.25
C SER A 138 -1.51 -22.04 2.02
N ARG A 139 -0.85 -21.62 3.10
CA ARG A 139 -0.05 -22.44 4.01
C ARG A 139 -0.89 -23.19 5.06
N GLU A 140 -2.17 -22.85 5.18
CA GLU A 140 -3.06 -23.43 6.17
C GLU A 140 -3.89 -24.59 5.59
N SER A 141 -4.18 -25.59 6.41
CA SER A 141 -4.93 -26.78 5.98
C SER A 141 -6.44 -26.54 5.90
N ASN A 142 -7.02 -25.84 6.88
CA ASN A 142 -8.47 -25.63 7.02
C ASN A 142 -8.86 -24.15 7.03
N TYR A 143 -10.13 -23.86 6.73
CA TYR A 143 -10.73 -22.52 6.83
C TYR A 143 -10.54 -21.91 8.21
N LYS A 144 -10.27 -20.61 8.24
CA LYS A 144 -9.84 -19.89 9.45
C LYS A 144 -10.75 -18.77 9.90
N ALA A 145 -11.37 -18.07 8.95
CA ALA A 145 -12.08 -16.83 9.19
C ALA A 145 -13.56 -16.97 8.82
N VAL A 146 -14.39 -16.03 9.29
CA VAL A 146 -15.84 -16.04 9.08
C VAL A 146 -16.13 -15.61 7.64
N PRO A 147 -16.76 -16.44 6.80
CA PRO A 147 -17.10 -16.05 5.43
C PRO A 147 -18.07 -14.86 5.39
N SER A 148 -17.82 -13.91 4.51
CA SER A 148 -18.68 -12.74 4.29
C SER A 148 -19.23 -12.65 2.87
N TYR A 149 -18.53 -13.26 1.90
CA TYR A 149 -18.91 -13.28 0.50
C TYR A 149 -18.43 -14.56 -0.18
N TYR A 150 -19.23 -15.09 -1.10
CA TYR A 150 -18.92 -16.29 -1.87
C TYR A 150 -18.85 -15.97 -3.36
N GLU A 151 -17.90 -16.59 -4.05
CA GLU A 151 -17.79 -16.56 -5.51
C GLU A 151 -17.62 -17.98 -6.04
N SER A 152 -18.44 -18.38 -7.01
CA SER A 152 -18.41 -19.73 -7.59
C SER A 152 -18.42 -20.86 -6.53
N ASN A 153 -19.27 -20.71 -5.50
CA ASN A 153 -19.41 -21.63 -4.35
C ASN A 153 -18.16 -21.79 -3.45
N LYS A 154 -17.16 -20.92 -3.59
CA LYS A 154 -16.01 -20.85 -2.68
C LYS A 154 -16.12 -19.59 -1.81
N ILE A 155 -15.58 -19.66 -0.59
CA ILE A 155 -15.43 -18.46 0.24
C ILE A 155 -14.49 -17.54 -0.53
N ALA A 156 -14.96 -16.35 -0.87
CA ALA A 156 -14.15 -15.34 -1.51
C ALA A 156 -13.66 -14.39 -0.41
N ARG A 157 -14.50 -13.47 0.06
CA ARG A 157 -14.14 -12.60 1.17
C ARG A 157 -14.53 -13.20 2.52
N VAL A 158 -13.76 -12.83 3.52
CA VAL A 158 -14.03 -13.08 4.92
C VAL A 158 -14.27 -11.77 5.63
N ALA A 159 -15.04 -11.85 6.71
CA ALA A 159 -15.34 -10.72 7.55
C ALA A 159 -14.04 -10.18 8.17
N THR A 160 -13.87 -8.86 8.11
CA THR A 160 -12.63 -8.18 8.49
C THR A 160 -12.16 -8.54 9.90
N GLY A 161 -10.87 -8.88 10.05
CA GLY A 161 -10.27 -9.17 11.34
C GLY A 161 -10.75 -10.44 12.03
N THR A 162 -11.47 -11.33 11.33
CA THR A 162 -11.96 -12.60 11.92
C THR A 162 -10.97 -13.75 11.78
N GLY A 163 -9.81 -13.52 11.15
CA GLY A 163 -8.73 -14.49 11.07
C GLY A 163 -8.03 -14.76 12.41
N PRO A 164 -7.11 -15.73 12.45
CA PRO A 164 -6.22 -15.96 13.60
C PRO A 164 -5.18 -14.84 13.73
N ILE A 165 -4.53 -14.78 14.90
CA ILE A 165 -3.54 -13.75 15.22
C ILE A 165 -2.38 -13.66 14.21
N SER A 166 -2.09 -14.76 13.50
CA SER A 166 -1.10 -14.80 12.41
C SER A 166 -1.48 -13.95 11.19
N TRP A 167 -2.69 -13.41 11.13
CA TRP A 167 -3.14 -12.52 10.06
C TRP A 167 -3.01 -11.04 10.44
N SER A 168 -2.67 -10.76 11.69
CA SER A 168 -2.32 -9.42 12.17
C SER A 168 -0.84 -9.15 11.90
N HIS A 169 -0.49 -7.94 11.45
CA HIS A 169 0.86 -7.54 11.05
C HIS A 169 1.94 -7.74 12.12
N ASP A 170 1.56 -7.76 13.40
CA ASP A 170 2.46 -7.87 14.56
C ASP A 170 2.24 -9.15 15.37
N LYS A 171 1.40 -10.08 14.90
CA LYS A 171 0.94 -11.30 15.61
C LYS A 171 0.19 -11.04 16.93
N THR A 172 -0.29 -9.82 17.15
CA THR A 172 -1.10 -9.49 18.32
C THR A 172 -2.53 -9.12 17.93
N MET A 173 -3.43 -9.11 18.90
CA MET A 173 -4.80 -8.58 18.71
C MET A 173 -4.84 -7.09 18.41
N ALA A 174 -3.75 -6.38 18.69
CA ALA A 174 -3.70 -4.94 18.55
C ALA A 174 -3.19 -4.49 17.17
N GLY A 175 -2.60 -5.40 16.38
CA GLY A 175 -2.08 -5.07 15.07
C GLY A 175 -3.13 -4.87 13.99
N ILE A 176 -2.63 -4.51 12.80
CA ILE A 176 -3.38 -4.31 11.57
C ILE A 176 -3.68 -5.66 10.93
N TRP A 177 -4.92 -5.87 10.51
CA TRP A 177 -5.40 -7.13 9.95
C TRP A 177 -5.54 -7.09 8.43
N ASP A 178 -5.56 -8.29 7.85
CA ASP A 178 -5.94 -8.55 6.46
C ASP A 178 -5.08 -7.78 5.44
N LEU A 179 -3.78 -7.60 5.73
CA LEU A 179 -2.82 -7.01 4.79
C LEU A 179 -2.32 -8.01 3.74
N ASN A 180 -2.58 -9.30 3.94
CA ASN A 180 -2.33 -10.38 3.00
C ASN A 180 -3.68 -10.97 2.55
N GLY A 181 -4.06 -10.73 1.31
CA GLY A 181 -5.31 -11.27 0.78
C GLY A 181 -6.57 -10.56 1.28
N ASN A 182 -7.66 -11.33 1.27
CA ASN A 182 -9.05 -10.90 1.34
C ASN A 182 -9.41 -10.06 0.12
N VAL A 183 -8.99 -8.80 0.06
CA VAL A 183 -9.11 -7.95 -1.12
C VAL A 183 -7.82 -7.16 -1.33
N TRP A 184 -7.47 -6.94 -2.60
CA TRP A 184 -6.47 -5.96 -2.96
C TRP A 184 -6.88 -4.57 -2.48
N GLU A 185 -5.93 -3.73 -2.10
CA GLU A 185 -6.23 -2.42 -1.53
C GLU A 185 -5.58 -1.28 -2.30
N TRP A 186 -6.41 -0.38 -2.84
CA TRP A 186 -5.94 0.86 -3.49
C TRP A 186 -4.98 1.64 -2.59
N GLN A 187 -3.85 2.06 -3.16
CA GLN A 187 -2.86 2.90 -2.47
C GLN A 187 -2.70 4.25 -3.17
N GLY A 188 -2.71 5.32 -2.37
CA GLY A 188 -2.39 6.68 -2.82
C GLY A 188 -0.89 6.91 -3.00
N GLY A 189 -0.54 8.01 -3.67
CA GLY A 189 0.82 8.56 -3.72
C GLY A 189 1.79 7.86 -4.67
N ILE A 190 1.33 6.92 -5.48
CA ILE A 190 2.15 6.20 -6.46
C ILE A 190 1.39 5.96 -7.76
N ARG A 191 2.09 6.06 -8.89
CA ARG A 191 1.62 5.61 -10.20
C ARG A 191 2.78 5.25 -11.13
N LEU A 192 2.45 4.61 -12.23
CA LEU A 192 3.35 4.43 -13.37
C LEU A 192 2.75 5.15 -14.58
N VAL A 193 3.53 5.98 -15.27
CA VAL A 193 3.13 6.70 -16.49
C VAL A 193 4.11 6.34 -17.59
N TRP A 194 3.66 5.56 -18.56
CA TRP A 194 4.50 5.04 -19.64
C TRP A 194 5.80 4.38 -19.15
N GLY A 195 5.71 3.66 -18.02
CA GLY A 195 6.87 3.01 -17.41
C GLY A 195 7.75 3.90 -16.55
N GLU A 196 7.52 5.21 -16.49
CA GLU A 196 8.17 6.09 -15.52
C GLU A 196 7.49 5.98 -14.15
N LEU A 197 8.29 5.75 -13.10
CA LEU A 197 7.78 5.73 -11.73
C LEU A 197 7.52 7.16 -11.26
N GLN A 198 6.28 7.43 -10.85
CA GLN A 198 5.88 8.72 -10.32
C GLN A 198 5.26 8.56 -8.94
N ILE A 199 5.60 9.47 -8.04
CA ILE A 199 5.12 9.50 -6.67
C ILE A 199 4.68 10.92 -6.31
N LEU A 200 3.83 11.05 -5.29
CA LEU A 200 3.77 12.31 -4.53
C LEU A 200 5.00 12.33 -3.60
N ALA A 201 5.51 13.53 -3.32
CA ALA A 201 6.71 13.65 -2.49
C ALA A 201 6.44 13.04 -1.10
N ASN A 202 7.34 12.17 -0.63
CA ASN A 202 7.21 11.49 0.66
C ASN A 202 5.80 10.92 0.93
N ASN A 203 5.09 11.41 1.95
CA ASN A 203 3.71 11.07 2.27
C ASN A 203 2.74 12.24 2.01
N ASP A 204 3.06 13.15 1.09
CA ASP A 204 2.21 14.29 0.73
C ASP A 204 0.83 13.84 0.20
N ALA A 205 0.72 12.59 -0.27
CA ALA A 205 -0.54 11.96 -0.65
C ALA A 205 -1.56 11.80 0.49
N ALA A 206 -1.13 11.94 1.74
CA ALA A 206 -2.00 11.93 2.91
C ALA A 206 -2.78 13.25 3.08
N ASP A 207 -2.38 14.30 2.38
CA ASP A 207 -3.05 15.59 2.41
C ASP A 207 -3.93 15.77 1.15
N PRO A 208 -5.26 15.98 1.30
CA PRO A 208 -6.16 16.19 0.16
C PRO A 208 -5.82 17.45 -0.67
N ASP A 209 -5.06 18.40 -0.13
CA ASP A 209 -4.57 19.58 -0.88
C ASP A 209 -3.50 19.22 -1.91
N ASN A 210 -2.97 17.99 -1.87
CA ASN A 210 -2.10 17.42 -2.89
C ASN A 210 -2.89 16.48 -3.82
N PRO A 211 -3.56 17.00 -4.87
CA PRO A 211 -4.44 16.22 -5.69
C PRO A 211 -3.71 15.07 -6.41
N GLN A 212 -4.36 13.91 -6.48
CA GLN A 212 -3.83 12.70 -7.13
C GLN A 212 -4.53 12.38 -8.47
N ASN A 213 -5.21 13.39 -9.05
CA ASN A 213 -5.80 13.26 -10.38
C ASN A 213 -4.71 13.16 -11.47
N ALA A 214 -5.09 12.70 -12.66
CA ALA A 214 -4.14 12.38 -13.74
C ALA A 214 -3.30 13.59 -14.17
N THR A 215 -3.90 14.79 -14.13
CA THR A 215 -3.32 16.07 -14.56
C THR A 215 -2.65 16.86 -13.44
N SER A 216 -2.58 16.29 -12.23
CA SER A 216 -1.97 16.97 -11.09
C SER A 216 -0.49 17.25 -11.33
N THR A 217 -0.04 18.44 -10.91
CA THR A 217 1.37 18.83 -10.92
C THR A 217 2.12 18.38 -9.67
N CYS A 218 1.43 17.77 -8.69
CA CYS A 218 2.05 17.24 -7.47
C CYS A 218 2.81 15.93 -7.74
N TRP A 219 2.56 15.26 -8.86
CA TRP A 219 3.32 14.08 -9.27
C TRP A 219 4.78 14.45 -9.59
N LYS A 220 5.70 13.73 -8.97
CA LYS A 220 7.14 13.84 -9.19
C LYS A 220 7.71 12.52 -9.64
N ALA A 221 8.74 12.59 -10.47
CA ALA A 221 9.59 11.44 -10.77
C ALA A 221 10.82 11.45 -9.85
N ILE A 222 11.48 10.30 -9.74
CA ILE A 222 12.71 10.16 -8.98
C ILE A 222 13.88 10.28 -9.96
N ASN A 223 14.81 11.19 -9.73
CA ASN A 223 16.07 11.24 -10.48
C ASN A 223 16.89 9.98 -10.18
N ALA A 224 17.29 9.27 -11.23
CA ALA A 224 17.96 7.99 -11.11
C ALA A 224 19.35 8.08 -10.47
N ALA A 225 20.05 9.21 -10.60
CA ALA A 225 21.42 9.35 -10.13
C ALA A 225 21.50 9.62 -8.62
N ASP A 226 20.64 10.51 -8.11
CA ASP A 226 20.74 11.04 -6.74
C ASP A 226 19.47 10.86 -5.90
N GLY A 227 18.39 10.33 -6.48
CA GLY A 227 17.12 10.12 -5.78
C GLY A 227 16.34 11.42 -5.54
N ALA A 228 16.77 12.56 -6.08
CA ALA A 228 16.04 13.82 -5.95
C ALA A 228 14.68 13.76 -6.66
N LEU A 229 13.67 14.40 -6.09
CA LEU A 229 12.36 14.52 -6.74
C LEU A 229 12.42 15.61 -7.80
N VAL A 230 12.04 15.27 -9.02
CA VAL A 230 12.07 16.14 -10.19
C VAL A 230 10.74 16.10 -10.93
N ASP A 231 10.55 17.03 -11.86
CA ASP A 231 9.37 16.99 -12.73
C ASP A 231 9.39 15.72 -13.59
N PRO A 232 8.24 15.04 -13.77
CA PRO A 232 8.19 13.84 -14.58
C PRO A 232 8.52 14.10 -16.05
N GLU A 233 9.26 13.17 -16.66
CA GLU A 233 9.58 13.20 -18.08
C GLU A 233 8.41 12.66 -18.91
N SER A 234 7.66 11.69 -18.38
CA SER A 234 6.47 11.12 -19.01
C SER A 234 5.19 11.78 -18.48
N LYS A 235 4.25 12.06 -19.37
CA LYS A 235 2.93 12.62 -19.05
C LYS A 235 1.82 11.70 -19.52
N THR A 236 0.69 11.75 -18.82
CA THR A 236 -0.51 10.98 -19.19
C THR A 236 -1.10 11.41 -20.54
N THR A 237 -0.72 12.59 -21.05
CA THR A 237 -1.12 13.13 -22.35
C THR A 237 -0.22 12.70 -23.51
N ASP A 238 0.92 12.06 -23.23
CA ASP A 238 1.84 11.63 -24.28
C ASP A 238 1.24 10.47 -25.08
N SER A 239 1.55 10.41 -26.37
CA SER A 239 1.07 9.34 -27.27
C SER A 239 1.88 8.04 -27.15
N SER A 240 3.03 8.07 -26.48
CA SER A 240 3.97 6.96 -26.37
C SER A 240 4.95 7.17 -25.23
N ALA A 241 5.65 6.11 -24.83
CA ALA A 241 6.62 6.17 -23.76
C ALA A 241 7.88 6.98 -24.10
N HIS A 242 8.35 7.77 -23.12
CA HIS A 242 9.71 8.31 -23.08
C HIS A 242 10.67 7.23 -22.59
N VAL A 243 11.19 6.44 -23.54
CA VAL A 243 11.97 5.22 -23.26
C VAL A 243 13.39 5.47 -22.73
N SER A 244 13.86 6.71 -22.62
CA SER A 244 15.15 7.04 -22.00
C SER A 244 15.12 8.43 -21.37
N GLY A 245 15.94 8.64 -20.33
CA GLY A 245 16.06 9.93 -19.67
C GLY A 245 16.90 9.88 -18.41
N LYS A 246 16.58 10.74 -17.43
CA LYS A 246 17.30 10.84 -16.15
C LYS A 246 16.48 10.34 -14.97
N THR A 247 15.21 10.03 -15.17
CA THR A 247 14.32 9.56 -14.10
C THR A 247 14.28 8.04 -14.03
N VAL A 248 13.85 7.52 -12.89
CA VAL A 248 13.65 6.09 -12.67
C VAL A 248 12.49 5.58 -13.55
N LYS A 249 12.81 4.63 -14.41
CA LYS A 249 11.87 3.91 -15.27
C LYS A 249 11.91 2.43 -14.97
N LEU A 250 10.83 1.73 -15.33
CA LEU A 250 10.64 0.31 -15.09
C LEU A 250 10.66 -0.47 -16.41
N ASP A 251 11.76 -1.17 -16.66
CA ASP A 251 11.93 -2.05 -17.82
C ASP A 251 11.65 -3.51 -17.46
N TYR A 252 11.33 -4.31 -18.47
CA TYR A 252 11.14 -5.75 -18.30
C TYR A 252 12.17 -6.53 -19.09
N VAL A 253 13.18 -7.02 -18.36
CA VAL A 253 14.37 -7.66 -18.92
C VAL A 253 14.52 -9.03 -18.29
N ASN A 254 14.78 -10.06 -19.09
CA ASN A 254 14.98 -11.44 -18.60
C ASN A 254 13.84 -11.94 -17.68
N ASN A 255 12.59 -11.65 -18.06
CA ASN A 255 11.38 -12.02 -17.30
C ASN A 255 11.29 -11.44 -15.88
N LYS A 256 11.89 -10.28 -15.65
CA LYS A 256 11.79 -9.56 -14.37
C LYS A 256 11.74 -8.05 -14.56
N TRP A 257 11.14 -7.39 -13.57
CA TRP A 257 11.14 -5.94 -13.47
C TRP A 257 12.54 -5.43 -13.08
N THR A 258 13.06 -4.49 -13.86
CA THR A 258 14.35 -3.85 -13.63
C THR A 258 14.21 -2.34 -13.70
N TYR A 259 14.53 -1.65 -12.60
CA TYR A 259 14.64 -0.19 -12.61
C TYR A 259 15.87 0.24 -13.40
N SER A 260 15.68 1.20 -14.29
CA SER A 260 16.70 1.73 -15.21
C SER A 260 16.36 3.18 -15.57
N THR A 261 17.29 3.88 -16.23
CA THR A 261 17.00 5.14 -16.93
C THR A 261 16.40 4.92 -18.33
N SER A 262 16.30 3.66 -18.79
CA SER A 262 15.81 3.30 -20.12
C SER A 262 14.81 2.15 -20.09
N ILE A 263 13.88 2.12 -21.05
CA ILE A 263 12.93 1.03 -21.26
C ILE A 263 13.21 0.41 -22.63
N THR A 264 13.78 -0.79 -22.64
CA THR A 264 14.04 -1.55 -23.88
C THR A 264 12.82 -2.33 -24.35
N ASN A 265 11.89 -2.64 -23.43
CA ASN A 265 10.70 -3.43 -23.71
C ASN A 265 9.43 -2.73 -23.17
N ALA A 266 9.01 -1.65 -23.84
CA ALA A 266 7.76 -0.95 -23.56
C ALA A 266 6.59 -1.69 -24.22
N LYS A 267 5.62 -2.17 -23.44
CA LYS A 267 4.50 -2.97 -23.97
C LYS A 267 3.27 -2.89 -23.08
N ASP A 268 2.11 -2.62 -23.70
CA ASP A 268 0.79 -2.67 -23.05
C ASP A 268 0.40 -4.12 -22.80
N GLU A 269 0.96 -4.70 -21.74
CA GLU A 269 0.66 -6.06 -21.33
C GLU A 269 0.86 -6.25 -19.83
N SER A 270 0.20 -7.27 -19.29
CA SER A 270 0.45 -7.78 -17.95
C SER A 270 1.80 -8.49 -17.91
N ARG A 271 2.72 -7.97 -17.09
CA ARG A 271 4.02 -8.58 -16.81
C ARG A 271 4.30 -8.59 -15.32
N SER A 272 5.16 -9.51 -14.90
CA SER A 272 5.34 -9.75 -13.48
C SER A 272 6.56 -10.58 -13.14
N CYS A 273 7.03 -10.44 -11.91
CA CYS A 273 8.01 -11.33 -11.31
C CYS A 273 7.81 -11.38 -9.79
N ALA A 274 8.47 -12.33 -9.13
CA ALA A 274 8.51 -12.34 -7.67
C ALA A 274 9.23 -11.08 -7.18
N PHE A 275 8.76 -10.51 -6.06
CA PHE A 275 9.29 -9.26 -5.53
C PHE A 275 10.79 -9.36 -5.23
N TYR A 276 11.24 -10.51 -4.71
CA TYR A 276 12.65 -10.78 -4.42
C TYR A 276 13.55 -10.74 -5.67
N GLN A 277 12.98 -10.88 -6.88
CA GLN A 277 13.69 -10.86 -8.15
C GLN A 277 13.74 -9.49 -8.82
N VAL A 278 13.01 -8.50 -8.30
CA VAL A 278 13.02 -7.13 -8.84
C VAL A 278 14.42 -6.56 -8.67
N THR A 279 14.98 -6.00 -9.74
CA THR A 279 16.35 -5.48 -9.73
C THR A 279 16.43 -4.00 -10.12
N ALA A 280 17.58 -3.39 -9.91
CA ALA A 280 17.94 -2.09 -10.46
C ALA A 280 19.29 -2.23 -11.17
N ASP A 281 19.44 -1.69 -12.37
CA ASP A 281 20.70 -1.74 -13.11
C ASP A 281 21.71 -0.69 -12.59
N SER A 282 22.85 -0.57 -13.28
CA SER A 282 23.93 0.35 -12.90
C SER A 282 23.59 1.84 -13.14
N SER A 283 22.51 2.16 -13.85
CA SER A 283 22.06 3.54 -14.07
C SER A 283 21.35 4.13 -12.86
N ILE A 284 20.88 3.29 -11.94
CA ILE A 284 20.23 3.72 -10.70
C ILE A 284 21.28 3.88 -9.60
N GLY A 285 21.50 5.11 -9.15
CA GLY A 285 22.39 5.46 -8.04
C GLY A 285 21.88 4.96 -6.68
N ASP A 286 22.80 4.92 -5.71
CA ASP A 286 22.52 4.29 -4.42
C ASP A 286 21.43 5.02 -3.62
N ALA A 287 21.38 6.34 -3.68
CA ALA A 287 20.33 7.13 -3.03
C ALA A 287 18.93 6.83 -3.62
N ALA A 288 18.82 6.71 -4.95
CA ALA A 288 17.58 6.30 -5.61
C ALA A 288 17.19 4.86 -5.22
N LYS A 289 18.14 3.93 -5.13
CA LYS A 289 17.90 2.56 -4.64
C LYS A 289 17.38 2.54 -3.20
N VAL A 290 17.93 3.39 -2.31
CA VAL A 290 17.43 3.51 -0.93
C VAL A 290 15.99 4.00 -0.92
N MET A 291 15.64 5.00 -1.75
CA MET A 291 14.26 5.47 -1.88
C MET A 291 13.31 4.37 -2.39
N LEU A 292 13.71 3.61 -3.42
CA LEU A 292 12.92 2.49 -3.94
C LEU A 292 12.68 1.41 -2.88
N ARG A 293 13.68 1.12 -2.03
CA ARG A 293 13.54 0.18 -0.92
C ARG A 293 12.61 0.72 0.17
N ALA A 294 12.76 2.00 0.53
CA ALA A 294 11.88 2.66 1.50
C ALA A 294 10.42 2.68 1.04
N LEU A 295 10.16 2.68 -0.27
CA LEU A 295 8.80 2.58 -0.82
C LEU A 295 8.32 1.14 -1.05
N ALA A 296 9.07 0.14 -0.59
CA ALA A 296 8.81 -1.29 -0.83
C ALA A 296 8.60 -1.61 -2.33
N LEU A 297 9.48 -1.04 -3.17
CA LEU A 297 9.48 -1.17 -4.63
C LEU A 297 10.71 -1.92 -5.16
N LEU A 298 11.76 -2.04 -4.36
CA LEU A 298 12.97 -2.82 -4.61
C LEU A 298 13.25 -3.69 -3.38
N PRO A 299 13.64 -4.97 -3.54
CA PRO A 299 14.03 -5.79 -2.41
C PRO A 299 15.26 -5.24 -1.70
N ASP A 300 15.35 -5.60 -0.43
CA ASP A 300 16.52 -5.36 0.40
C ASP A 300 17.82 -5.84 -0.24
N SER A 301 18.91 -5.14 0.07
CA SER A 301 20.16 -5.19 -0.70
C SER A 301 20.91 -6.53 -0.62
N ASP A 302 20.63 -7.33 0.41
CA ASP A 302 21.26 -8.62 0.72
C ASP A 302 20.46 -9.84 0.25
N VAL A 303 19.30 -9.63 -0.39
CA VAL A 303 18.40 -10.72 -0.75
C VAL A 303 18.88 -11.49 -1.98
N THR A 304 19.08 -12.80 -1.80
CA THR A 304 19.40 -13.74 -2.89
C THR A 304 18.41 -14.90 -3.01
N THR A 305 17.55 -15.09 -2.01
CA THR A 305 16.49 -16.10 -1.95
C THR A 305 15.15 -15.43 -1.66
N ASP A 306 14.06 -16.18 -1.83
CA ASP A 306 12.73 -15.63 -1.58
C ASP A 306 12.43 -15.54 -0.08
N VAL A 307 12.86 -14.43 0.54
CA VAL A 307 12.51 -14.05 1.92
C VAL A 307 11.21 -13.26 2.01
N TYR A 308 10.50 -13.09 0.89
CA TYR A 308 9.23 -12.38 0.80
C TYR A 308 8.05 -13.33 0.61
N GLU A 309 8.28 -14.63 0.87
CA GLU A 309 7.25 -15.67 0.97
C GLU A 309 6.39 -15.86 -0.30
N GLY A 310 6.92 -15.49 -1.46
CA GLY A 310 6.23 -15.61 -2.75
C GLY A 310 5.56 -14.32 -3.23
N ASP A 311 5.60 -13.24 -2.45
CA ASP A 311 5.03 -11.94 -2.79
C ASP A 311 5.47 -11.48 -4.19
N TYR A 312 4.53 -10.93 -4.95
CA TYR A 312 4.68 -10.80 -6.39
C TYR A 312 4.38 -9.37 -6.86
N MET A 313 5.00 -8.97 -7.97
CA MET A 313 4.93 -7.60 -8.48
C MET A 313 4.48 -7.58 -9.94
N TRP A 314 3.29 -7.04 -10.19
CA TRP A 314 2.70 -6.90 -11.53
C TRP A 314 2.72 -5.45 -11.99
N TRP A 315 3.17 -5.20 -13.23
CA TRP A 315 3.13 -3.88 -13.86
C TRP A 315 2.81 -3.94 -15.35
N ASN A 316 2.41 -2.79 -15.87
CA ASN A 316 2.26 -2.52 -17.29
C ASN A 316 2.94 -1.19 -17.60
N ASN A 317 4.11 -1.25 -18.26
CA ASN A 317 4.93 -0.08 -18.57
C ASN A 317 4.60 0.57 -19.93
N GLY A 318 3.62 0.06 -20.69
CA GLY A 318 3.37 0.47 -22.07
C GLY A 318 2.12 1.32 -22.25
N VAL A 319 1.66 2.02 -21.21
CA VAL A 319 0.42 2.81 -21.22
C VAL A 319 0.54 4.10 -20.44
N ALA A 320 -0.38 5.03 -20.72
CA ALA A 320 -0.37 6.37 -20.14
C ALA A 320 -0.47 6.42 -18.61
N GLU A 321 -1.20 5.50 -17.97
CA GLU A 321 -1.29 5.51 -16.50
C GLU A 321 -1.70 4.15 -15.93
N ARG A 322 -1.04 3.80 -14.82
CA ARG A 322 -1.41 2.70 -13.93
C ARG A 322 -1.35 3.15 -12.46
N CYS A 323 -2.43 2.88 -11.75
CA CYS A 323 -2.53 3.06 -10.30
C CYS A 323 -2.25 1.74 -9.59
N VAL A 324 -1.96 1.81 -8.29
CA VAL A 324 -1.48 0.67 -7.51
C VAL A 324 -2.51 0.22 -6.49
N TYR A 325 -2.64 -1.10 -6.37
CA TYR A 325 -3.19 -1.73 -5.17
C TYR A 325 -2.23 -2.82 -4.64
N ARG A 326 -2.31 -3.09 -3.33
CA ARG A 326 -1.37 -3.97 -2.61
C ARG A 326 -2.09 -5.04 -1.79
N GLY A 327 -1.35 -6.05 -1.35
CA GLY A 327 -1.80 -7.07 -0.40
C GLY A 327 -2.27 -8.41 -0.98
N GLY A 328 -2.85 -8.43 -2.18
CA GLY A 328 -3.44 -9.64 -2.73
C GLY A 328 -4.94 -9.80 -2.43
N SER A 329 -5.58 -10.76 -3.08
CA SER A 329 -6.96 -11.18 -2.86
C SER A 329 -7.05 -12.62 -2.35
N TRP A 330 -8.28 -13.06 -2.04
CA TRP A 330 -8.60 -14.44 -1.65
C TRP A 330 -8.15 -15.53 -2.62
N GLY A 331 -7.83 -15.20 -3.87
CA GLY A 331 -7.49 -16.17 -4.91
C GLY A 331 -6.02 -16.23 -5.28
N ASP A 332 -5.16 -15.37 -4.73
CA ASP A 332 -3.80 -15.15 -5.23
C ASP A 332 -2.75 -16.13 -4.67
N GLY A 333 -3.12 -16.94 -3.67
CA GLY A 333 -2.25 -17.93 -3.07
C GLY A 333 -0.98 -17.30 -2.49
N ALA A 334 0.18 -17.93 -2.75
CA ALA A 334 1.47 -17.47 -2.26
C ALA A 334 1.93 -16.12 -2.86
N SER A 335 1.26 -15.62 -3.91
CA SER A 335 1.62 -14.33 -4.50
C SER A 335 1.06 -13.12 -3.75
N ALA A 336 0.24 -13.35 -2.72
CA ALA A 336 -0.33 -12.33 -1.84
C ALA A 336 0.51 -12.11 -0.58
N GLY A 337 0.58 -10.85 -0.14
CA GLY A 337 1.31 -10.42 1.05
C GLY A 337 1.68 -8.95 1.00
N VAL A 338 2.39 -8.48 2.02
CA VAL A 338 2.64 -7.05 2.26
C VAL A 338 3.63 -6.42 1.27
N PHE A 339 4.43 -7.21 0.56
CA PHE A 339 5.25 -6.73 -0.55
C PHE A 339 4.57 -6.92 -1.91
N SER A 340 3.47 -7.67 -1.96
CA SER A 340 2.68 -7.86 -3.17
C SER A 340 2.12 -6.53 -3.70
N LEU A 341 2.28 -6.31 -4.99
CA LEU A 341 1.91 -5.06 -5.67
C LEU A 341 1.34 -5.36 -7.04
N TYR A 342 0.23 -4.70 -7.37
CA TYR A 342 -0.41 -4.84 -8.67
C TYR A 342 -0.71 -3.47 -9.28
N GLY A 343 -0.07 -3.19 -10.42
CA GLY A 343 -0.15 -1.93 -11.16
C GLY A 343 -0.47 -2.14 -12.65
N LEU A 344 -1.48 -2.97 -12.95
CA LEU A 344 -1.90 -3.26 -14.34
C LEU A 344 -3.13 -2.49 -14.80
N ASN A 345 -3.91 -1.93 -13.87
CA ASN A 345 -5.21 -1.37 -14.16
C ASN A 345 -5.24 0.15 -14.02
N SER A 346 -6.17 0.78 -14.74
CA SER A 346 -6.41 2.21 -14.65
C SER A 346 -7.06 2.58 -13.31
N ARG A 347 -7.00 3.86 -12.95
CA ARG A 347 -7.72 4.43 -11.79
C ARG A 347 -9.23 4.15 -11.76
N SER A 348 -9.83 3.88 -12.94
CA SER A 348 -11.28 3.63 -13.09
C SER A 348 -11.67 2.17 -12.90
N TYR A 349 -10.70 1.26 -12.81
CA TYR A 349 -10.97 -0.16 -12.66
C TYR A 349 -11.63 -0.44 -11.30
N ALA A 350 -12.62 -1.31 -11.30
CA ALA A 350 -13.34 -1.73 -10.11
C ALA A 350 -13.70 -3.20 -10.27
N TYR A 351 -13.41 -4.00 -9.24
CA TYR A 351 -13.68 -5.43 -9.29
C TYR A 351 -13.97 -6.00 -7.90
N THR A 352 -14.59 -7.18 -7.85
CA THR A 352 -15.06 -7.83 -6.62
C THR A 352 -13.96 -8.10 -5.59
N TYR A 353 -12.70 -8.11 -6.01
CA TYR A 353 -11.52 -8.31 -5.17
C TYR A 353 -10.73 -7.03 -4.88
N ILE A 354 -11.21 -5.85 -5.27
CA ILE A 354 -10.50 -4.57 -5.04
C ILE A 354 -11.30 -3.72 -4.05
N GLY A 355 -10.70 -3.52 -2.89
CA GLY A 355 -11.13 -2.63 -1.83
C GLY A 355 -10.04 -1.59 -1.50
N PHE A 356 -10.01 -1.17 -0.25
CA PHE A 356 -9.16 -0.09 0.26
C PHE A 356 -9.26 0.00 1.79
N ARG A 357 -8.44 0.85 2.39
CA ARG A 357 -8.60 1.29 3.78
C ARG A 357 -8.22 2.75 3.96
N ALA A 358 -8.69 3.34 5.07
CA ALA A 358 -8.36 4.70 5.45
C ALA A 358 -7.18 4.75 6.41
N ALA A 359 -6.42 5.84 6.34
CA ALA A 359 -5.42 6.24 7.33
C ALA A 359 -5.75 7.66 7.82
N TYR A 360 -5.07 8.08 8.90
CA TYR A 360 -5.35 9.34 9.57
C TYR A 360 -4.10 9.95 10.18
N ILE A 361 -3.88 11.24 9.93
CA ILE A 361 -2.79 12.05 10.51
C ILE A 361 -3.41 13.31 11.12
N PRO A 362 -3.42 13.47 12.46
CA PRO A 362 -4.06 14.62 13.12
C PRO A 362 -3.37 15.96 12.86
N GLU A 363 -2.11 15.95 12.41
CA GLU A 363 -1.34 17.14 12.08
C GLU A 363 -1.79 17.79 10.75
N ILE A 364 -2.50 17.06 9.88
CA ILE A 364 -3.07 17.57 8.63
C ILE A 364 -4.46 18.17 8.93
N ARG A 365 -4.72 19.39 8.43
CA ARG A 365 -5.91 20.17 8.77
C ARG A 365 -6.74 20.53 7.55
#